data_AF-A0AAW5Q2T6-F1
#
_entry.id   AF-A0AAW5Q2T6-F1
#
_cell.length_a   1.000
_cell.length_b   1.000
_cell.length_c   1.000
_cell.angle_alpha   90.00
_cell.angle_beta   90.00
_cell.angle_gamma   90.00
#
_symmetry.space_group_name_H-M   'P 1'
#
loop_
_entity.id
_entity.type
_entity.pdbx_description
1 polymer ?
#
loop_
_entity_poly.entity_id
_entity_poly.type
_entity_poly.pdbx_seq_one_letter_code
_entity_poly.pdbx_strand_id
1 'polypeptide(L)'
;MTADFALLLMAGVLSATGVYLLLERAIIKILLGIMILSNGVNLLILAAGGAPGNPPIRGRSWGDNTVDSDPLSQAMILTAIVITAGVGAFILALAYRSYQFTTVDEVADDAEDTKIAQRSPTDAWSAPDRDASDDQTTGQPTELGDHVDYDDEDLEEAEAEAEARAEARAEARAKAEAEAREVDRRERRYKKAGKEEEL
;
A
#
# COMPACT_ATOMS: atom_id res chain seq x y z
N MET A 1 14.60 -24.54 -21.75
CA MET A 1 13.62 -23.55 -21.24
C MET A 1 14.21 -22.17 -21.51
N THR A 2 13.75 -21.49 -22.54
CA THR A 2 14.11 -20.09 -22.80
C THR A 2 13.03 -19.24 -22.14
N ALA A 3 13.28 -18.76 -20.92
CA ALA A 3 12.36 -17.84 -20.27
C ALA A 3 12.37 -16.50 -21.02
N ASP A 4 11.21 -15.93 -21.28
CA ASP A 4 11.08 -14.64 -21.94
C ASP A 4 11.55 -13.53 -20.99
N PHE A 5 12.78 -13.08 -21.19
CA PHE A 5 13.42 -12.09 -20.31
C PHE A 5 12.64 -10.78 -20.24
N ALA A 6 12.04 -10.36 -21.36
CA ALA A 6 11.20 -9.17 -21.42
C ALA A 6 9.95 -9.29 -20.53
N LEU A 7 9.32 -10.47 -20.50
CA LEU A 7 8.13 -10.74 -19.69
C LEU A 7 8.49 -10.74 -18.20
N LEU A 8 9.60 -11.39 -17.83
CA LEU A 8 10.10 -11.38 -16.45
C LEU A 8 10.48 -9.97 -15.98
N LEU A 9 11.14 -9.18 -16.84
CA LEU A 9 11.48 -7.79 -16.52
C LEU A 9 10.22 -6.94 -16.33
N MET A 10 9.22 -7.08 -17.20
CA MET A 10 7.95 -6.39 -17.07
C MET A 10 7.23 -6.78 -15.77
N ALA A 11 7.15 -8.07 -15.46
CA ALA A 11 6.55 -8.56 -14.21
C ALA A 11 7.28 -8.02 -12.96
N GLY A 12 8.61 -7.92 -13.01
CA GLY A 12 9.43 -7.32 -11.97
C GLY A 12 9.16 -5.82 -11.80
N VAL A 13 9.07 -5.06 -12.89
CA VAL A 13 8.75 -3.62 -12.86
C VAL A 13 7.35 -3.37 -12.31
N LEU A 14 6.35 -4.14 -12.76
CA LEU A 14 4.98 -4.04 -12.23
C LEU A 14 4.95 -4.39 -10.74
N SER A 15 5.63 -5.46 -10.32
CA SER A 15 5.69 -5.85 -8.92
C SER A 15 6.37 -4.78 -8.06
N ALA A 16 7.50 -4.23 -8.50
CA ALA A 16 8.21 -3.16 -7.81
C ALA A 16 7.39 -1.87 -7.71
N THR A 17 6.71 -1.49 -8.79
CA THR A 17 5.83 -0.31 -8.81
C THR A 17 4.61 -0.52 -7.91
N GLY A 18 4.04 -1.73 -7.92
CA GLY A 18 2.94 -2.10 -7.03
C GLY A 18 3.33 -2.03 -5.56
N VAL A 19 4.48 -2.59 -5.18
CA VAL A 19 5.03 -2.49 -3.82
C VAL A 19 5.31 -1.04 -3.44
N TYR A 20 5.87 -0.24 -4.33
CA TYR A 20 6.10 1.18 -4.07
C TYR A 20 4.80 1.92 -3.76
N LEU A 21 3.73 1.67 -4.52
CA LEU A 21 2.42 2.27 -4.30
C LEU A 21 1.71 1.73 -3.05
N LEU A 22 2.01 0.50 -2.61
CA LEU A 22 1.51 -0.04 -1.34
C LEU A 22 2.09 0.66 -0.12
N LEU A 23 3.28 1.27 -0.25
CA LEU A 23 3.94 2.03 0.83
C LEU A 23 3.47 3.49 0.91
N GLU A 24 2.59 3.93 0.02
CA GLU A 24 2.00 5.26 0.07
C GLU A 24 0.91 5.35 1.14
N ARG A 25 0.68 6.57 1.65
CA ARG A 25 -0.33 6.82 2.68
C ARG A 25 -1.74 7.01 2.14
N ALA A 26 -1.89 7.29 0.85
CA ALA A 26 -3.21 7.53 0.25
C ALA A 26 -3.90 6.22 -0.13
N ILE A 27 -5.14 5.99 0.33
CA ILE A 27 -5.86 4.72 0.13
C ILE A 27 -6.06 4.44 -1.35
N ILE A 28 -6.33 5.48 -2.15
CA ILE A 28 -6.45 5.36 -3.62
C ILE A 28 -5.13 4.89 -4.25
N LYS A 29 -3.97 5.34 -3.75
CA LYS A 29 -2.66 4.89 -4.24
C LYS A 29 -2.38 3.45 -3.83
N ILE A 30 -2.70 3.08 -2.60
CA ILE A 30 -2.58 1.70 -2.12
C ILE A 30 -3.45 0.77 -2.99
N LEU A 31 -4.69 1.16 -3.28
CA LEU A 31 -5.59 0.41 -4.16
C LEU A 31 -5.00 0.23 -5.57
N LEU A 32 -4.46 1.31 -6.15
CA LEU A 32 -3.77 1.24 -7.44
C LEU A 32 -2.54 0.30 -7.37
N GLY A 33 -1.81 0.34 -6.25
CA GLY A 33 -0.70 -0.56 -5.96
C GLY A 33 -1.10 -2.03 -5.98
N ILE A 34 -2.20 -2.38 -5.30
CA ILE A 34 -2.76 -3.75 -5.32
C ILE A 34 -3.12 -4.16 -6.76
N MET A 35 -3.74 -3.28 -7.55
CA MET A 35 -4.11 -3.59 -8.93
C MET A 35 -2.90 -3.81 -9.83
N ILE A 36 -1.87 -2.96 -9.74
CA ILE A 36 -0.66 -3.10 -10.55
C ILE A 36 0.15 -4.33 -10.11
N LEU A 37 0.27 -4.58 -8.80
CA LEU A 37 0.94 -5.75 -8.25
C LEU A 37 0.25 -7.05 -8.71
N SER A 38 -1.08 -7.10 -8.66
CA SER A 38 -1.86 -8.26 -9.14
C SER A 38 -1.60 -8.55 -10.62
N ASN A 39 -1.52 -7.52 -11.47
CA ASN A 39 -1.12 -7.70 -12.86
C ASN A 39 0.31 -8.25 -13.00
N GLY A 40 1.26 -7.78 -12.19
CA GLY A 40 2.61 -8.34 -12.13
C GLY A 40 2.62 -9.83 -11.74
N VAL A 41 1.86 -10.22 -10.72
CA VAL A 41 1.72 -11.61 -10.28
C VAL A 41 1.07 -12.48 -11.36
N ASN A 42 0.04 -11.98 -12.05
CA ASN A 42 -0.59 -12.71 -13.16
C ASN A 42 0.40 -13.00 -14.30
N LEU A 43 1.30 -12.06 -14.59
CA LEU A 43 2.40 -12.29 -15.55
C LEU A 43 3.41 -13.32 -15.04
N LEU A 44 3.71 -13.35 -13.74
CA LEU A 44 4.59 -14.39 -13.17
C LEU A 44 3.97 -15.79 -13.28
N ILE A 45 2.66 -15.92 -13.03
CA ILE A 45 1.94 -17.18 -13.22
C ILE A 45 1.99 -17.61 -14.70
N LEU A 46 1.78 -16.67 -15.62
CA LEU A 46 1.88 -16.94 -17.06
C LEU A 46 3.29 -17.41 -17.45
N ALA A 47 4.34 -16.76 -16.93
CA ALA A 47 5.72 -17.14 -17.17
C ALA A 47 6.04 -18.55 -16.64
N ALA A 48 5.45 -18.93 -15.50
CA ALA A 48 5.57 -20.27 -14.92
C ALA A 48 4.85 -21.34 -15.76
N GLY A 49 3.78 -20.97 -16.47
CA GLY A 49 3.01 -21.84 -17.37
C GLY A 49 3.75 -22.30 -18.63
N GLY A 50 4.94 -21.75 -18.91
CA GLY A 50 5.83 -22.22 -19.97
C GLY A 50 5.64 -21.50 -21.31
N ALA A 51 6.05 -22.17 -22.40
CA ALA A 51 6.09 -21.57 -23.72
C ALA A 51 4.68 -21.31 -24.27
N PRO A 52 4.48 -20.23 -25.04
CA PRO A 52 3.21 -19.98 -25.71
C PRO A 52 2.91 -21.10 -26.71
N GLY A 53 1.73 -21.70 -26.58
CA GLY A 53 1.26 -22.79 -27.42
C GLY A 53 -0.13 -22.50 -28.00
N ASN A 54 -0.79 -23.53 -28.51
CA ASN A 54 -2.17 -23.41 -28.96
C ASN A 54 -3.12 -23.06 -27.79
N PRO A 55 -4.29 -22.45 -28.07
CA PRO A 55 -5.34 -22.31 -27.07
C PRO A 55 -5.75 -23.70 -26.55
N PRO A 56 -5.93 -23.90 -25.23
CA PRO A 56 -6.31 -25.20 -24.65
C PRO A 56 -7.79 -25.52 -24.89
N ILE A 57 -8.17 -25.60 -26.16
CA ILE A 57 -9.51 -25.88 -26.64
C ILE A 57 -9.38 -27.02 -27.65
N ARG A 58 -10.06 -28.15 -27.39
CA ARG A 58 -9.96 -29.32 -28.26
C ARG A 58 -10.33 -28.97 -29.70
N GLY A 59 -9.48 -29.41 -30.63
CA GLY A 59 -9.71 -29.25 -32.08
C GLY A 59 -9.37 -27.85 -32.60
N ARG A 60 -8.75 -26.99 -31.80
CA ARG A 60 -8.32 -25.64 -32.22
C ARG A 60 -6.80 -25.57 -32.22
N SER A 61 -6.19 -25.57 -33.40
CA SER A 61 -4.76 -25.30 -33.56
C SER A 61 -4.54 -23.92 -34.20
N TRP A 62 -3.41 -23.30 -33.88
CA TRP A 62 -2.98 -22.06 -34.50
C TRP A 62 -1.55 -22.20 -35.03
N GLY A 63 -1.41 -22.11 -36.36
CA GLY A 63 -0.13 -22.27 -37.04
C GLY A 63 0.43 -23.69 -36.93
N ASP A 64 1.75 -23.80 -36.82
CA ASP A 64 2.51 -25.07 -36.77
C ASP A 64 2.86 -25.50 -35.33
N ASN A 65 2.17 -24.93 -34.35
CA ASN A 65 2.41 -25.26 -32.93
C ASN A 65 1.87 -26.65 -32.61
N THR A 66 2.72 -27.49 -32.03
CA THR A 66 2.41 -28.88 -31.67
C THR A 66 2.00 -29.04 -30.20
N VAL A 67 2.13 -27.99 -29.41
CA VAL A 67 1.91 -28.01 -27.95
C VAL A 67 0.85 -26.97 -27.59
N ASP A 68 -0.08 -27.36 -26.72
CA ASP A 68 -1.09 -26.47 -26.15
C ASP A 68 -0.51 -25.69 -24.96
N SER A 69 -0.98 -24.47 -24.75
CA SER A 69 -0.63 -23.68 -23.56
C SER A 69 -1.17 -24.34 -22.29
N ASP A 70 -0.48 -24.19 -21.16
CA ASP A 70 -0.90 -24.81 -19.90
C ASP A 70 -2.29 -24.32 -19.42
N PRO A 71 -3.33 -25.17 -19.42
CA PRO A 71 -4.67 -24.78 -18.98
C PRO A 71 -4.75 -24.46 -17.49
N LEU A 72 -3.85 -25.01 -16.67
CA LEU A 72 -3.84 -24.76 -15.22
C LEU A 72 -3.45 -23.32 -14.92
N SER A 73 -2.37 -22.84 -15.55
CA SER A 73 -1.93 -21.44 -15.43
C SER A 73 -3.03 -20.45 -15.83
N GLN A 74 -3.78 -20.73 -16.91
CA GLN A 74 -4.87 -19.87 -17.38
C GLN A 74 -6.04 -19.82 -16.39
N ALA A 75 -6.42 -20.96 -15.81
CA ALA A 75 -7.48 -21.01 -14.80
C ALA A 75 -7.09 -20.26 -13.51
N MET A 76 -5.83 -20.36 -13.11
CA MET A 76 -5.30 -19.62 -11.95
C MET A 76 -5.35 -18.11 -12.17
N ILE A 77 -4.94 -17.62 -13.35
CA ILE A 77 -4.99 -16.20 -13.69
C ILE A 77 -6.44 -15.68 -13.71
N LEU A 78 -7.37 -16.43 -14.31
CA LEU A 78 -8.79 -16.03 -14.32
C LEU A 78 -9.34 -15.89 -12.88
N THR A 79 -8.99 -16.83 -12.01
CA THR A 79 -9.40 -16.79 -10.60
C THR A 79 -8.80 -15.58 -9.88
N ALA A 80 -7.51 -15.32 -10.09
CA ALA A 80 -6.81 -14.18 -9.50
C ALA A 80 -7.40 -12.84 -9.93
N ILE A 81 -7.77 -12.69 -11.22
CA ILE A 81 -8.41 -11.48 -11.73
C ILE A 81 -9.75 -11.22 -11.03
N VAL A 82 -10.59 -12.25 -10.87
CA VAL A 82 -11.91 -12.10 -10.22
C VAL A 82 -11.76 -11.74 -8.73
N ILE A 83 -10.83 -12.40 -8.02
CA ILE A 83 -10.55 -12.08 -6.61
C ILE A 83 -10.05 -10.63 -6.50
N THR A 84 -9.14 -10.22 -7.36
CA THR A 84 -8.59 -8.84 -7.36
C THR A 84 -9.69 -7.82 -7.62
N ALA A 85 -10.60 -8.08 -8.57
CA ALA A 85 -11.72 -7.20 -8.84
C ALA A 85 -12.69 -7.11 -7.65
N GLY A 86 -12.99 -8.24 -7.00
CA GLY A 86 -13.85 -8.28 -5.81
C GLY A 86 -13.25 -7.54 -4.62
N VAL A 87 -11.99 -7.83 -4.28
CA VAL A 87 -11.26 -7.16 -3.20
C VAL A 87 -11.07 -5.67 -3.52
N GLY A 88 -10.73 -5.32 -4.77
CA GLY A 88 -10.59 -3.94 -5.21
C GLY A 88 -11.89 -3.15 -5.11
N ALA A 89 -13.02 -3.73 -5.50
CA ALA A 89 -14.33 -3.10 -5.33
C ALA A 89 -14.70 -2.93 -3.86
N PHE A 90 -14.39 -3.91 -3.02
CA PHE A 90 -14.62 -3.84 -1.58
C PHE A 90 -13.78 -2.74 -0.92
N ILE A 91 -12.47 -2.69 -1.19
CA ILE A 91 -11.59 -1.64 -0.69
C ILE A 91 -12.04 -0.26 -1.20
N LEU A 92 -12.43 -0.15 -2.47
CA LEU A 92 -12.95 1.11 -3.02
C LEU A 92 -14.23 1.56 -2.32
N ALA A 93 -15.14 0.64 -1.98
CA ALA A 93 -16.34 0.96 -1.22
C ALA A 93 -16.01 1.44 0.21
N LEU A 94 -15.01 0.81 0.86
CA LEU A 94 -14.52 1.26 2.16
C LEU A 94 -13.81 2.61 2.08
N ALA A 95 -12.98 2.83 1.06
CA ALA A 95 -12.32 4.11 0.83
C ALA A 95 -13.35 5.22 0.63
N TYR A 96 -14.40 4.96 -0.17
CA TYR A 96 -15.51 5.90 -0.34
C TYR A 96 -16.24 6.17 0.99
N ARG A 97 -16.48 5.13 1.79
CA ARG A 97 -17.11 5.27 3.11
C ARG A 97 -16.24 6.08 4.07
N SER A 98 -14.94 5.82 4.10
CA SER A 98 -13.96 6.55 4.92
C SER A 98 -13.88 8.02 4.51
N TYR A 99 -13.83 8.29 3.20
CA TYR A 99 -13.81 9.64 2.67
C TYR A 99 -15.03 10.47 3.10
N GLN A 100 -16.22 9.85 3.19
CA GLN A 100 -17.42 10.52 3.69
C GLN A 100 -17.34 10.92 5.17
N PHE A 101 -16.50 10.27 5.97
CA PHE A 101 -16.32 10.58 7.39
C PHE A 101 -15.17 11.56 7.62
N THR A 102 -14.00 11.27 7.06
CA THR A 102 -12.77 12.00 7.36
C THR A 102 -12.51 13.14 6.37
N THR A 103 -13.11 13.12 5.16
CA THR A 103 -12.87 14.09 4.06
C THR A 103 -11.41 14.13 3.53
N VAL A 104 -10.51 13.31 4.11
CA VAL A 104 -9.10 13.18 3.71
C VAL A 104 -8.84 11.73 3.27
N ASP A 105 -8.09 11.55 2.18
CA ASP A 105 -7.67 10.24 1.66
C ASP A 105 -6.25 9.91 2.14
N GLU A 106 -6.09 9.79 3.46
CA GLU A 106 -4.82 9.47 4.12
C GLU A 106 -5.03 8.42 5.21
N VAL A 107 -4.16 7.42 5.25
CA VAL A 107 -4.09 6.44 6.34
C VAL A 107 -3.44 7.12 7.54
N ALA A 108 -4.20 7.24 8.63
CA ALA A 108 -3.76 7.83 9.89
C ALA A 108 -2.72 6.94 10.58
N ASP A 109 -1.81 7.56 11.32
CA ASP A 109 -0.92 6.85 12.24
C ASP A 109 -1.76 6.39 13.44
N ASP A 110 -1.60 5.14 13.88
CA ASP A 110 -2.28 4.64 15.08
C ASP A 110 -1.73 5.36 16.33
N ALA A 111 -2.60 5.59 17.32
CA ALA A 111 -2.20 6.16 18.61
C ALA A 111 -1.17 5.26 19.31
N GLU A 112 -1.33 3.94 19.19
CA GLU A 112 -0.37 2.96 19.72
C GLU A 112 0.99 3.05 19.01
N ASP A 113 1.00 3.17 17.68
CA ASP A 113 2.24 3.33 16.89
C ASP A 113 2.98 4.62 17.28
N THR A 114 2.24 5.69 17.52
CA THR A 114 2.80 6.98 17.95
C THR A 114 3.42 6.86 19.34
N LYS A 115 2.77 6.17 20.28
CA LYS A 115 3.33 5.90 21.61
C LYS A 115 4.63 5.12 21.53
N ILE A 116 4.67 4.04 20.74
CA ILE A 116 5.88 3.23 20.55
C ILE A 116 7.01 4.08 19.97
N ALA A 117 6.72 4.94 18.99
CA ALA A 117 7.72 5.81 18.38
C ALA A 117 8.27 6.89 19.32
N GLN A 118 7.48 7.34 20.31
CA GLN A 118 7.88 8.35 21.30
C GLN A 118 8.60 7.75 22.52
N ARG A 119 8.56 6.42 22.72
CA ARG A 119 9.26 5.76 23.83
C ARG A 119 10.78 5.87 23.70
N SER A 120 11.44 6.18 24.81
CA SER A 120 12.89 6.25 24.88
C SER A 120 13.49 4.83 24.90
N PRO A 121 14.63 4.58 24.22
CA PRO A 121 15.37 3.32 24.34
C PRO A 121 15.82 2.99 25.79
N THR A 122 15.73 3.97 26.70
CA THR A 122 16.09 3.82 28.12
C THR A 122 14.90 3.49 29.02
N ASP A 123 13.67 3.45 28.50
CA ASP A 123 12.49 3.12 29.29
C ASP A 123 12.53 1.64 29.70
N ALA A 124 12.18 1.34 30.95
CA ALA A 124 12.31 0.01 31.55
C ALA A 124 11.54 -1.10 30.78
N TRP A 125 10.57 -0.70 29.96
CA TRP A 125 9.75 -1.54 29.09
C TRP A 125 10.38 -1.81 27.70
N SER A 126 11.41 -1.05 27.30
CA SER A 126 12.14 -1.19 26.01
C SER A 126 13.26 -2.25 26.05
N ALA A 127 13.50 -2.86 27.22
CA ALA A 127 14.38 -4.01 27.34
C ALA A 127 13.72 -5.19 26.61
N PRO A 128 14.42 -5.90 25.69
CA PRO A 128 13.87 -7.06 25.01
C PRO A 128 13.26 -8.00 26.04
N ASP A 129 11.96 -8.27 25.90
CA ASP A 129 11.10 -9.08 26.75
C ASP A 129 11.89 -9.86 27.80
N ARG A 130 12.20 -9.19 28.92
CA ARG A 130 12.29 -9.91 30.17
C ARG A 130 10.85 -10.10 30.58
N ASP A 131 10.21 -11.07 29.94
CA ASP A 131 9.12 -11.79 30.57
C ASP A 131 9.69 -12.30 31.90
N ALA A 132 9.44 -11.54 32.96
CA ALA A 132 9.84 -11.86 34.32
C ALA A 132 8.83 -12.81 34.98
N SER A 133 7.87 -13.35 34.20
CA SER A 133 6.89 -14.32 34.68
C SER A 133 7.42 -15.76 34.73
N ASP A 134 8.56 -16.04 34.10
CA ASP A 134 9.24 -17.33 34.26
C ASP A 134 10.42 -17.22 35.24
N ASP A 135 10.17 -17.54 36.52
CA ASP A 135 11.26 -18.01 37.37
C ASP A 135 11.89 -19.24 36.70
N GLN A 136 13.09 -19.09 36.13
CA GLN A 136 13.80 -20.16 35.39
C GLN A 136 14.02 -21.43 36.24
N THR A 137 13.85 -21.33 37.56
CA THR A 137 14.00 -22.42 38.51
C THR A 137 12.67 -23.10 38.88
N THR A 138 11.55 -22.38 38.90
CA THR A 138 10.25 -22.90 39.40
C THR A 138 9.08 -22.79 38.42
N GLY A 139 9.17 -21.95 37.38
CA GLY A 139 8.11 -21.71 36.40
C GLY A 139 6.84 -21.10 37.01
N GLN A 140 6.95 -20.42 38.15
CA GLN A 140 5.82 -19.79 38.84
C GLN A 140 5.80 -18.28 38.57
N PRO A 141 4.61 -17.67 38.39
CA PRO A 141 4.47 -16.22 38.28
C PRO A 141 5.00 -15.51 39.53
N THR A 142 5.75 -14.42 39.37
CA THR A 142 6.26 -13.61 40.49
C THR A 142 5.35 -12.41 40.78
N GLU A 143 5.29 -11.93 42.03
CA GLU A 143 4.49 -10.75 42.43
C GLU A 143 4.97 -9.42 41.78
N LEU A 144 6.13 -9.42 41.13
CA LEU A 144 6.64 -8.31 40.31
C LEU A 144 6.18 -8.39 38.85
N GLY A 145 5.55 -9.49 38.45
CA GLY A 145 4.96 -9.69 37.13
C GLY A 145 3.54 -9.15 37.09
N ASP A 146 3.29 -8.26 36.15
CA ASP A 146 2.00 -7.69 35.75
C ASP A 146 1.37 -6.64 36.69
N HIS A 147 2.02 -5.49 36.75
CA HIS A 147 1.27 -4.23 36.63
C HIS A 147 1.48 -3.69 35.21
N VAL A 148 0.64 -4.16 34.28
CA VAL A 148 0.48 -3.47 33.00
C VAL A 148 -0.46 -2.29 33.29
N ASP A 149 0.11 -1.14 33.69
CA ASP A 149 -0.65 0.11 33.69
C ASP A 149 -0.91 0.50 32.24
N TYR A 150 -2.07 0.08 31.73
CA TYR A 150 -2.72 0.80 30.65
C TYR A 150 -3.35 2.05 31.28
N ASP A 151 -2.54 3.02 31.69
CA ASP A 151 -3.09 4.32 32.07
C ASP A 151 -3.69 4.95 30.81
N ASP A 152 -5.03 5.00 30.76
CA ASP A 152 -5.82 5.57 29.67
C ASP A 152 -5.47 7.05 29.41
N GLU A 153 -4.92 7.75 30.42
CA GLU A 153 -4.49 9.16 30.32
C GLU A 153 -3.43 9.36 29.21
N ASP A 154 -2.54 8.39 29.01
CA ASP A 154 -1.54 8.47 27.94
C ASP A 154 -2.16 8.33 26.54
N LEU A 155 -3.32 7.65 26.40
CA LEU A 155 -3.99 7.44 25.10
C LEU A 155 -4.64 8.74 24.64
N GLU A 156 -5.33 9.44 25.53
CA GLU A 156 -5.99 10.71 25.21
C GLU A 156 -4.98 11.77 24.77
N GLU A 157 -3.82 11.85 25.43
CA GLU A 157 -2.77 12.81 25.08
C GLU A 157 -2.11 12.47 23.73
N ALA A 158 -1.85 11.18 23.46
CA ALA A 158 -1.29 10.72 22.19
C ALA A 158 -2.27 10.89 21.01
N GLU A 159 -3.56 10.62 21.21
CA GLU A 159 -4.62 10.85 20.21
C GLU A 159 -4.74 12.34 19.88
N ALA A 160 -4.75 13.22 20.90
CA ALA A 160 -4.79 14.66 20.70
C ALA A 160 -3.55 15.19 19.96
N GLU A 161 -2.35 14.66 20.25
CA GLU A 161 -1.14 15.00 19.50
C GLU A 161 -1.19 14.50 18.04
N ALA A 162 -1.69 13.29 17.81
CA ALA A 162 -1.81 12.70 16.48
C ALA A 162 -2.80 13.51 15.61
N GLU A 163 -3.96 13.88 16.17
CA GLU A 163 -4.92 14.78 15.52
C GLU A 163 -4.30 16.14 15.22
N ALA A 164 -3.64 16.79 16.18
CA ALA A 164 -3.00 18.09 15.97
C ALA A 164 -1.90 18.05 14.89
N ARG A 165 -1.13 16.96 14.82
CA ARG A 165 -0.12 16.76 13.76
C ARG A 165 -0.77 16.49 12.41
N ALA A 166 -1.87 15.73 12.36
CA ALA A 166 -2.63 15.49 11.14
C ALA A 166 -3.22 16.80 10.60
N GLU A 167 -3.81 17.63 11.47
CA GLU A 167 -4.31 18.97 11.12
C GLU A 167 -3.19 19.89 10.62
N ALA A 168 -2.07 19.98 11.34
CA ALA A 168 -0.93 20.82 10.92
C ALA A 168 -0.35 20.38 9.56
N ARG A 169 -0.29 19.07 9.29
CA ARG A 169 0.13 18.52 7.99
C ARG A 169 -0.90 18.84 6.90
N ALA A 170 -2.19 18.74 7.18
CA ALA A 170 -3.26 19.09 6.25
C ALA A 170 -3.21 20.59 5.89
N GLU A 171 -3.01 21.47 6.88
CA GLU A 171 -2.85 22.91 6.66
C GLU A 171 -1.60 23.25 5.84
N ALA A 172 -0.45 22.63 6.16
CA ALA A 172 0.79 22.84 5.40
C ALA A 172 0.62 22.41 3.94
N ARG A 173 -0.11 21.33 3.68
CA ARG A 173 -0.37 20.81 2.34
C ARG A 173 -1.38 21.66 1.57
N ALA A 174 -2.42 22.17 2.24
CA ALA A 174 -3.36 23.13 1.67
C ALA A 174 -2.65 24.44 1.29
N LYS A 175 -1.71 24.90 2.13
CA LYS A 175 -0.89 26.07 1.85
C LYS A 175 0.05 25.82 0.66
N ALA A 176 0.70 24.66 0.58
CA ALA A 176 1.53 24.28 -0.56
C ALA A 176 0.73 24.18 -1.87
N GLU A 177 -0.49 23.64 -1.84
CA GLU A 177 -1.38 23.64 -3.01
C GLU A 177 -1.84 25.05 -3.40
N ALA A 178 -2.13 25.92 -2.42
CA ALA A 178 -2.50 27.31 -2.68
C ALA A 178 -1.35 28.08 -3.34
N GLU A 179 -0.12 27.90 -2.84
CA GLU A 179 1.10 28.47 -3.42
C GLU A 179 1.33 27.96 -4.85
N ALA A 180 1.16 26.65 -5.09
CA ALA A 180 1.27 26.08 -6.44
C ALA A 180 0.22 26.66 -7.41
N ARG A 181 -1.03 26.88 -6.94
CA ARG A 181 -2.09 27.53 -7.74
C ARG A 181 -1.79 29.01 -8.00
N GLU A 182 -1.16 29.73 -7.08
CA GLU A 182 -0.74 31.12 -7.31
C GLU A 182 0.40 31.23 -8.32
N VAL A 183 1.36 30.30 -8.28
CA VAL A 183 2.45 30.22 -9.25
C VAL A 183 1.90 29.99 -10.66
N ASP A 184 1.01 29.00 -10.85
CA ASP A 184 0.34 28.76 -12.15
C ASP A 184 -0.45 29.99 -12.61
N ARG A 185 -1.16 30.68 -11.70
CA ARG A 185 -1.91 31.91 -12.03
C ARG A 185 -1.00 33.05 -12.47
N ARG A 186 0.21 33.18 -11.89
CA ARG A 186 1.23 34.15 -12.30
C ARG A 186 1.80 33.81 -13.68
N GLU A 187 2.14 32.55 -13.94
CA GLU A 187 2.65 32.12 -15.25
C GLU A 187 1.65 32.38 -16.38
N ARG A 188 0.36 32.13 -16.13
CA ARG A 188 -0.71 32.43 -17.10
C ARG A 188 -0.85 33.93 -17.38
N ARG A 189 -0.62 34.81 -16.38
CA ARG A 189 -0.60 36.26 -16.59
C ARG A 189 0.61 36.70 -17.43
N TYR A 190 1.80 36.16 -17.17
CA TYR A 190 2.99 36.47 -17.96
C TYR A 190 2.85 36.04 -19.42
N LYS A 191 2.33 34.83 -19.67
CA LYS A 191 2.05 34.36 -21.04
C LYS A 191 0.98 35.19 -21.76
N LYS A 192 0.03 35.79 -21.03
CA LYS A 192 -1.01 36.64 -21.60
C LYS A 192 -0.50 38.05 -21.90
N ALA A 193 0.35 38.61 -21.03
CA ALA A 193 0.99 39.92 -21.23
C ALA A 193 2.02 39.88 -22.37
N GLY A 194 2.84 38.83 -22.47
CA GLY A 194 3.80 38.68 -23.58
C GLY A 194 3.13 38.49 -24.95
N LYS A 195 1.85 38.11 -24.99
CA LYS A 195 1.07 37.98 -26.23
C LYS A 195 0.40 39.28 -26.67
N GLU A 196 0.32 40.27 -25.78
CA GLU A 196 -0.21 41.61 -26.08
C GLU A 196 0.88 42.58 -26.55
N GLU A 197 2.17 42.30 -26.31
CA GLU A 197 3.31 43.07 -26.86
C GLU A 197 3.74 42.65 -28.29
N GLU A 198 3.25 41.50 -28.80
CA GLU A 198 3.54 40.99 -30.15
C GLU A 198 2.48 41.37 -31.23
N LEU A 199 1.46 42.16 -30.86
CA LEU A 199 0.41 42.69 -31.76
C LEU A 199 0.57 44.20 -31.98
#